data_AF-H1V9X8-F1
#
_entry.id   AF-H1V9X8-F1
#
_cell.length_a   1.000
_cell.length_b   1.000
_cell.length_c   1.000
_cell.angle_alpha   90.00
_cell.angle_beta   90.00
_cell.angle_gamma   90.00
#
_symmetry.space_group_name_H-M   'P 1'
#
loop_
_entity.id
_entity.type
_entity.pdbx_description
1 polymer ?
#
loop_
_entity_poly.entity_id
_entity_poly.type
_entity_poly.pdbx_seq_one_letter_code
_entity_poly.pdbx_strand_id
1 'polypeptide(L)'
;MVSNRRNISPLHHQLLNGRSICITERPDLHLVWYYNRIFVKPVPKPLFSYHFWRDAVRQAQDTDGHRLMLDALGFLRTYSMLIVHESDFNLAVQHKLLPHFVDWEGWCFFIQGFTPLRDQAVSRRYHYGEIRLTRLNLFHRIMTMSSYQKVHHNYATFFARFGAPYLFVFGAATVVLTALQTGLDAFPDHGTYIQIIAKFVPFTLFITATGISLLPLLFLFFWARELVRFIFCYRHLS
;
A
#
# COMPACT_ATOMS: atom_id res chain seq x y z
N MET A 1 9.20 -13.71 -0.34
CA MET A 1 8.64 -13.16 0.91
C MET A 1 8.50 -14.32 1.88
N VAL A 2 9.09 -14.28 3.08
CA VAL A 2 8.97 -15.38 4.05
C VAL A 2 7.56 -15.31 4.65
N SER A 3 6.83 -16.43 4.61
CA SER A 3 5.51 -16.56 5.23
C SER A 3 5.66 -16.44 6.76
N ASN A 4 5.01 -15.46 7.38
CA ASN A 4 4.93 -15.35 8.83
C ASN A 4 3.46 -15.28 9.25
N ARG A 5 2.95 -16.38 9.77
CA ARG A 5 1.55 -16.51 10.23
C ARG A 5 1.18 -15.52 11.34
N ARG A 6 2.17 -15.05 12.12
CA ARG A 6 1.96 -14.12 13.23
C ARG A 6 2.02 -12.65 12.79
N ASN A 7 2.18 -12.37 11.50
CA ASN A 7 2.25 -11.01 10.96
C ASN A 7 0.84 -10.42 10.73
N ILE A 8 -0.05 -10.58 11.71
CA ILE A 8 -1.38 -9.95 11.74
C ILE A 8 -1.52 -9.34 13.12
N SER A 9 -1.61 -8.01 13.16
CA SER A 9 -1.83 -7.25 14.38
C SER A 9 -3.33 -7.10 14.63
N PRO A 10 -3.79 -7.23 15.89
CA PRO A 10 -5.17 -6.96 16.27
C PRO A 10 -5.63 -5.55 15.91
N LEU A 11 -6.94 -5.34 15.82
CA LEU A 11 -7.55 -4.07 15.37
C LEU A 11 -7.13 -2.87 16.23
N HIS A 12 -7.10 -3.01 17.56
CA HIS A 12 -6.64 -1.94 18.46
C HIS A 12 -5.18 -1.55 18.16
N HIS A 13 -4.32 -2.52 17.83
CA HIS A 13 -2.93 -2.27 17.49
C HIS A 13 -2.79 -1.57 16.12
N GLN A 14 -3.73 -1.80 15.19
CA GLN A 14 -3.77 -1.00 13.94
C GLN A 14 -3.96 0.48 14.23
N LEU A 15 -4.87 0.82 15.16
CA LEU A 15 -5.12 2.20 15.58
C LEU A 15 -3.91 2.80 16.30
N LEU A 16 -3.25 2.04 17.17
CA LEU A 16 -2.00 2.47 17.83
C LEU A 16 -0.90 2.81 16.81
N ASN A 17 -0.84 2.07 15.70
CA ASN A 17 0.06 2.35 14.59
C ASN A 17 -0.39 3.51 13.69
N GLY A 18 -1.43 4.25 14.08
CA GLY A 18 -1.99 5.37 13.33
C GLY A 18 -2.69 4.97 12.02
N ARG A 19 -3.12 3.70 11.90
CA ARG A 19 -3.80 3.22 10.70
C ARG A 19 -5.32 3.33 10.86
N SER A 20 -5.99 3.94 9.88
CA SER A 20 -7.44 3.91 9.73
C SER A 20 -7.88 2.63 9.01
N ILE A 21 -8.96 2.01 9.49
CA ILE A 21 -9.56 0.83 8.88
C ILE A 21 -10.45 1.27 7.71
N CYS A 22 -10.19 0.73 6.51
CA CYS A 22 -10.96 0.99 5.30
C CYS A 22 -11.62 -0.30 4.80
N ILE A 23 -12.93 -0.25 4.55
CA ILE A 23 -13.71 -1.40 4.08
C ILE A 23 -13.39 -1.66 2.60
N THR A 24 -13.23 -2.93 2.21
CA THR A 24 -13.08 -3.36 0.80
C THR A 24 -13.86 -4.66 0.55
N GLU A 25 -14.60 -4.78 -0.54
CA GLU A 25 -15.23 -6.07 -0.89
C GLU A 25 -14.29 -7.03 -1.62
N ARG A 26 -13.18 -6.50 -2.14
CA ARG A 26 -12.18 -7.28 -2.88
C ARG A 26 -11.38 -8.16 -1.92
N PRO A 27 -11.42 -9.51 -2.06
CA PRO A 27 -10.71 -10.42 -1.17
C PRO A 27 -9.20 -10.17 -1.25
N ASP A 28 -8.68 -9.98 -2.45
CA ASP A 28 -7.33 -9.51 -2.80
C ASP A 28 -6.71 -8.49 -1.83
N LEU A 29 -7.46 -7.46 -1.47
CA LEU A 29 -6.99 -6.31 -0.70
C LEU A 29 -7.11 -6.50 0.82
N HIS A 30 -7.77 -7.56 1.31
CA HIS A 30 -7.91 -7.78 2.75
C HIS A 30 -6.52 -7.92 3.43
N LEU A 31 -6.25 -7.17 4.49
CA LEU A 31 -4.94 -7.03 5.17
C LEU A 31 -3.84 -6.34 4.36
N VAL A 32 -4.16 -5.72 3.23
CA VAL A 32 -3.22 -4.87 2.52
C VAL A 32 -3.27 -3.48 3.13
N TRP A 33 -2.11 -2.92 3.47
CA TRP A 33 -2.03 -1.58 4.06
C TRP A 33 -1.18 -0.62 3.24
N TYR A 34 -1.56 0.66 3.28
CA TYR A 34 -0.94 1.74 2.55
C TYR A 34 -0.86 3.00 3.41
N TYR A 35 0.35 3.35 3.83
CA TYR A 35 0.62 4.44 4.78
C TYR A 35 -0.21 4.31 6.06
N ASN A 36 -1.19 5.19 6.25
CA ASN A 36 -2.06 5.26 7.42
C ASN A 36 -3.39 4.55 7.19
N ARG A 37 -3.51 3.66 6.21
CA ARG A 37 -4.76 2.93 5.93
C ARG A 37 -4.52 1.44 5.84
N ILE A 38 -5.42 0.64 6.38
CA ILE A 38 -5.47 -0.81 6.18
C ILE A 38 -6.80 -1.19 5.57
N PHE A 39 -6.77 -1.99 4.50
CA PHE A 39 -7.96 -2.47 3.84
C PHE A 39 -8.42 -3.77 4.48
N VAL A 40 -9.65 -3.81 4.97
CA VAL A 40 -10.23 -4.98 5.62
C VAL A 40 -11.56 -5.29 4.96
N LYS A 41 -11.68 -6.49 4.40
CA LYS A 41 -12.94 -7.01 3.90
C LYS A 41 -13.86 -7.45 5.04
N PRO A 42 -15.12 -6.98 5.12
CA PRO A 42 -16.08 -7.35 6.16
C PRO A 42 -16.46 -8.83 6.04
N VAL A 43 -16.81 -9.46 7.16
CA VAL A 43 -17.22 -10.88 7.17
C VAL A 43 -18.60 -11.00 6.53
N PRO A 44 -18.75 -11.71 5.40
CA PRO A 44 -20.06 -11.93 4.80
C PRO A 44 -20.97 -12.72 5.75
N LYS A 45 -22.21 -12.26 5.92
CA LYS A 45 -23.24 -12.94 6.73
C LYS A 45 -23.36 -14.45 6.45
N PRO A 46 -23.30 -14.92 5.19
CA PRO A 46 -23.42 -16.35 4.89
C PRO A 46 -22.32 -17.23 5.52
N LEU A 47 -21.14 -16.68 5.83
CA LEU A 47 -20.07 -17.45 6.47
C LEU A 47 -20.39 -17.91 7.89
N PHE A 48 -21.42 -17.33 8.52
CA PHE A 48 -21.91 -17.78 9.84
C PHE A 48 -22.95 -18.91 9.73
N SER A 49 -23.43 -19.24 8.52
CA SER A 49 -24.44 -20.29 8.31
C SER A 49 -23.81 -21.63 7.93
N TYR A 50 -24.11 -22.68 8.69
CA TYR A 50 -23.65 -24.04 8.39
C TYR A 50 -24.11 -24.54 7.01
N HIS A 51 -25.35 -24.22 6.62
CA HIS A 51 -25.90 -24.61 5.32
C HIS A 51 -25.09 -24.02 4.17
N PHE A 52 -24.65 -22.76 4.30
CA PHE A 52 -23.81 -22.12 3.29
C PHE A 52 -22.47 -22.85 3.13
N TRP A 53 -21.85 -23.29 4.23
CA TRP A 53 -20.62 -24.07 4.18
C TRP A 53 -20.82 -25.43 3.50
N ARG A 54 -21.91 -26.13 3.82
CA ARG A 54 -22.22 -27.45 3.27
C ARG A 54 -22.55 -27.39 1.78
N ASP A 55 -23.38 -26.44 1.39
CA ASP A 55 -24.03 -26.44 0.07
C ASP A 55 -23.26 -25.59 -0.95
N ALA A 56 -22.74 -24.42 -0.55
CA ALA A 56 -22.02 -23.52 -1.46
C ALA A 56 -20.50 -23.69 -1.35
N VAL A 57 -19.92 -23.57 -0.16
CA VAL A 57 -18.45 -23.45 0.00
C VAL A 57 -17.72 -24.76 -0.30
N ARG A 58 -18.28 -25.91 0.11
CA ARG A 58 -17.66 -27.23 -0.13
C ARG A 58 -17.67 -27.65 -1.59
N GLN A 59 -18.72 -27.27 -2.33
CA GLN A 59 -18.92 -27.70 -3.71
C GLN A 59 -18.32 -26.71 -4.72
N ALA A 60 -18.18 -25.45 -4.34
CA ALA A 60 -17.69 -24.43 -5.26
C ALA A 60 -16.17 -24.53 -5.49
N GLN A 61 -15.81 -24.63 -6.76
CA GLN A 61 -14.45 -24.55 -7.27
C GLN A 61 -14.37 -23.39 -8.25
N ASP A 62 -13.28 -22.65 -8.22
CA ASP A 62 -13.00 -21.62 -9.21
C ASP A 62 -12.65 -22.27 -10.56
N THR A 63 -12.66 -21.47 -11.62
CA THR A 63 -12.34 -21.85 -13.00
C THR A 63 -10.97 -22.54 -13.11
N ASP A 64 -10.04 -22.19 -12.21
CA ASP A 64 -8.69 -22.75 -12.12
C ASP A 64 -8.60 -24.01 -11.23
N GLY A 65 -9.74 -24.58 -10.81
CA GLY A 65 -9.81 -25.72 -9.88
C GLY A 65 -9.49 -25.36 -8.43
N HIS A 66 -9.35 -24.06 -8.12
CA HIS A 66 -9.06 -23.58 -6.78
C HIS A 66 -10.27 -23.74 -5.86
N ARG A 67 -10.06 -24.33 -4.68
CA ARG A 67 -11.14 -24.63 -3.74
C ARG A 67 -11.47 -23.41 -2.89
N LEU A 68 -12.65 -22.84 -3.09
CA LEU A 68 -13.15 -21.69 -2.32
C LEU A 68 -13.17 -21.94 -0.81
N MET A 69 -13.32 -23.20 -0.39
CA MET A 69 -13.21 -23.60 1.02
C MET A 69 -11.87 -23.18 1.65
N LEU A 70 -10.75 -23.29 0.93
CA LEU A 70 -9.43 -22.93 1.46
C LEU A 70 -9.29 -21.40 1.64
N ASP A 71 -9.95 -20.62 0.79
CA ASP A 71 -9.99 -19.16 0.92
C ASP A 71 -10.86 -18.72 2.09
N ALA A 72 -12.04 -19.32 2.24
CA ALA A 72 -12.95 -19.01 3.34
C ALA A 72 -12.31 -19.36 4.70
N LEU A 73 -11.65 -20.52 4.80
CA LEU A 73 -10.91 -20.91 6.00
C LEU A 73 -9.73 -19.95 6.28
N GLY A 74 -8.97 -19.58 5.25
CA GLY A 74 -7.88 -18.61 5.36
C GLY A 74 -8.37 -17.23 5.82
N PHE A 75 -9.51 -16.80 5.31
CA PHE A 75 -10.15 -15.53 5.68
C PHE A 75 -10.67 -15.53 7.11
N LEU A 76 -11.31 -16.59 7.59
CA LEU A 76 -11.73 -16.65 8.99
C LEU A 76 -10.54 -16.77 9.94
N ARG A 77 -9.47 -17.45 9.51
CA ARG A 77 -8.21 -17.48 10.26
C ARG A 77 -7.63 -16.08 10.46
N THR A 78 -7.65 -15.20 9.45
CA THR A 78 -7.14 -13.83 9.63
C THR A 78 -7.98 -13.05 10.63
N TYR A 79 -9.29 -13.25 10.64
CA TYR A 79 -10.19 -12.65 11.60
C TYR A 79 -9.96 -13.12 13.05
N SER A 80 -9.55 -14.37 13.24
CA SER A 80 -9.14 -14.89 14.56
C SER A 80 -7.95 -14.15 15.17
N MET A 81 -7.13 -13.52 14.32
CA MET A 81 -5.95 -12.75 14.74
C MET A 81 -6.22 -11.24 14.77
N LEU A 82 -7.22 -10.77 14.02
CA LEU A 82 -7.66 -9.37 14.03
C LEU A 82 -8.48 -9.03 15.27
N ILE A 83 -9.37 -9.94 15.68
CA ILE A 83 -10.32 -9.74 16.77
C ILE A 83 -9.96 -10.69 17.90
N VAL A 84 -9.08 -10.24 18.79
CA VAL A 84 -8.55 -11.05 19.91
C VAL A 84 -9.20 -10.66 21.24
N HIS A 85 -9.46 -9.37 21.43
CA HIS A 85 -10.06 -8.84 22.65
C HIS A 85 -11.45 -8.26 22.39
N GLU A 86 -12.23 -8.08 23.46
CA GLU A 86 -13.54 -7.43 23.37
C GLU A 86 -13.45 -5.99 22.84
N SER A 87 -12.36 -5.28 23.14
CA SER A 87 -12.09 -3.96 22.54
C SER A 87 -11.95 -4.03 21.02
N ASP A 88 -11.28 -5.07 20.49
CA ASP A 88 -11.17 -5.29 19.04
C ASP A 88 -12.53 -5.60 18.43
N PHE A 89 -13.38 -6.34 19.15
CA PHE A 89 -14.72 -6.67 18.71
C PHE A 89 -15.60 -5.41 18.60
N ASN A 90 -15.56 -4.55 19.61
CA ASN A 90 -16.28 -3.27 19.59
C ASN A 90 -15.81 -2.38 18.43
N LEU A 91 -14.49 -2.35 18.15
CA LEU A 91 -13.95 -1.67 16.98
C LEU A 91 -14.45 -2.30 15.66
N ALA A 92 -14.51 -3.63 15.58
CA ALA A 92 -15.01 -4.32 14.40
C ALA A 92 -16.48 -4.00 14.13
N VAL A 93 -17.32 -3.94 15.17
CA VAL A 93 -18.73 -3.53 15.07
C VAL A 93 -18.85 -2.07 14.66
N GLN A 94 -18.07 -1.17 15.27
CA GLN A 94 -18.02 0.26 14.92
C GLN A 94 -17.67 0.48 13.44
N HIS A 95 -16.72 -0.30 12.91
CA HIS A 95 -16.30 -0.26 11.52
C HIS A 95 -17.15 -1.13 10.58
N LYS A 96 -18.27 -1.69 11.05
CA LYS A 96 -19.18 -2.55 10.26
C LYS A 96 -18.48 -3.75 9.60
N LEU A 97 -17.43 -4.27 10.24
CA LEU A 97 -16.70 -5.45 9.78
C LEU A 97 -17.42 -6.75 10.11
N LEU A 98 -18.24 -6.73 11.17
CA LEU A 98 -19.06 -7.84 11.61
C LEU A 98 -20.55 -7.52 11.45
N PRO A 99 -21.40 -8.52 11.18
CA PRO A 99 -22.85 -8.35 11.21
C PRO A 99 -23.36 -8.04 12.63
N HIS A 100 -24.41 -7.22 12.73
CA HIS A 100 -25.00 -6.80 14.01
C HIS A 100 -25.62 -7.91 14.87
N PHE A 101 -25.83 -9.11 14.31
CA PHE A 101 -26.44 -10.23 15.05
C PHE A 101 -25.42 -11.06 15.85
N VAL A 102 -24.13 -10.78 15.69
CA VAL A 102 -23.06 -11.52 16.37
C VAL A 102 -22.72 -10.78 17.64
N ASP A 103 -22.80 -11.47 18.78
CA ASP A 103 -22.32 -10.99 20.08
C ASP A 103 -20.88 -11.44 20.34
N TRP A 104 -20.21 -10.87 21.34
CA TRP A 104 -18.83 -11.22 21.70
C TRP A 104 -18.66 -12.72 22.01
N GLU A 105 -19.54 -13.29 22.84
CA GLU A 105 -19.48 -14.71 23.21
C GLU A 105 -19.69 -15.61 21.97
N GLY A 106 -20.66 -15.25 21.13
CA GLY A 106 -20.93 -15.94 19.87
C GLY A 106 -19.74 -15.88 18.92
N TRP A 107 -19.06 -14.74 18.86
CA TRP A 107 -17.82 -14.58 18.10
C TRP A 107 -16.70 -15.47 18.65
N CYS A 108 -16.47 -15.48 19.96
CA CYS A 108 -15.46 -16.32 20.59
C CYS A 108 -15.68 -17.80 20.29
N PHE A 109 -16.91 -18.29 20.43
CA PHE A 109 -17.26 -19.68 20.13
C PHE A 109 -17.05 -20.01 18.65
N PHE A 110 -17.50 -19.12 17.76
CA PHE A 110 -17.36 -19.31 16.31
C PHE A 110 -15.88 -19.33 15.89
N ILE A 111 -15.08 -18.39 16.36
CA ILE A 111 -13.73 -18.16 15.86
C ILE A 111 -12.71 -19.18 16.38
N GLN A 112 -12.98 -19.79 17.54
CA GLN A 112 -12.13 -20.80 18.19
C GLN A 112 -11.77 -21.97 17.26
N GLY A 113 -12.70 -22.38 16.38
CA GLY A 113 -12.47 -23.44 15.41
C GLY A 113 -11.43 -23.11 14.32
N PHE A 114 -11.17 -21.83 14.06
CA PHE A 114 -10.32 -21.36 12.96
C PHE A 114 -8.91 -20.94 13.41
N THR A 115 -8.71 -20.66 14.70
CA THR A 115 -7.40 -20.31 15.28
C THR A 115 -6.30 -21.36 15.04
N PRO A 116 -6.53 -22.69 15.20
CA PRO A 116 -5.45 -23.69 15.06
C PRO A 116 -5.12 -24.07 13.61
N LEU A 117 -5.72 -23.41 12.60
CA LEU A 117 -5.56 -23.80 11.19
C LEU A 117 -4.12 -23.61 10.68
N ARG A 118 -3.51 -24.73 10.24
CA ARG A 118 -2.17 -24.75 9.62
C ARG A 118 -2.21 -24.16 8.20
N ASP A 119 -1.06 -23.71 7.68
CA ASP A 119 -0.97 -23.14 6.33
C ASP A 119 -1.41 -24.09 5.22
N GLN A 120 -1.30 -25.40 5.43
CA GLN A 120 -1.74 -26.41 4.46
C GLN A 120 -3.27 -26.44 4.29
N ALA A 121 -4.01 -25.98 5.30
CA ALA A 121 -5.48 -25.98 5.31
C ALA A 121 -6.08 -24.67 4.79
N VAL A 122 -5.25 -23.73 4.32
CA VAL A 122 -5.69 -22.42 3.82
C VAL A 122 -4.99 -22.10 2.51
N SER A 123 -5.57 -21.20 1.72
CA SER A 123 -4.92 -20.80 0.47
C SER A 123 -3.64 -20.00 0.70
N ARG A 124 -2.72 -20.08 -0.27
CA ARG A 124 -1.39 -19.42 -0.21
C ARG A 124 -1.49 -17.91 0.01
N ARG A 125 -2.60 -17.31 -0.43
CA ARG A 125 -2.87 -15.88 -0.27
C ARG A 125 -2.89 -15.45 1.21
N TYR A 126 -3.42 -16.29 2.10
CA TYR A 126 -3.57 -15.98 3.53
C TYR A 126 -2.35 -16.39 4.37
N HIS A 127 -1.25 -16.84 3.76
CA HIS A 127 -0.03 -17.23 4.48
C HIS A 127 0.76 -16.01 5.00
N TYR A 128 0.68 -14.89 4.28
CA TYR A 128 1.54 -13.72 4.51
C TYR A 128 1.02 -12.72 5.54
N GLY A 129 -0.28 -12.77 5.88
CA GLY A 129 -0.92 -11.82 6.80
C GLY A 129 -0.96 -10.41 6.22
N GLU A 130 -0.41 -9.43 6.95
CA GLU A 130 -0.37 -8.04 6.52
C GLU A 130 0.71 -7.77 5.46
N ILE A 131 0.27 -7.21 4.32
CA ILE A 131 1.18 -6.87 3.21
C ILE A 131 1.13 -5.37 2.95
N ARG A 132 2.30 -4.75 2.87
CA ARG A 132 2.42 -3.35 2.45
C ARG A 132 2.16 -3.24 0.95
N LEU A 133 1.20 -2.41 0.56
CA LEU A 133 0.85 -2.21 -0.85
C LEU A 133 2.02 -1.70 -1.69
N THR A 134 2.94 -0.92 -1.13
CA THR A 134 4.12 -0.44 -1.88
C THR A 134 5.02 -1.59 -2.33
N ARG A 135 5.20 -2.61 -1.49
CA ARG A 135 5.99 -3.81 -1.84
C ARG A 135 5.25 -4.68 -2.84
N LEU A 136 3.94 -4.82 -2.67
CA LEU A 136 3.08 -5.57 -3.58
C LEU A 136 3.04 -4.92 -4.98
N ASN A 137 2.87 -3.61 -5.04
CA ASN A 137 2.91 -2.85 -6.30
C ASN A 137 4.29 -2.90 -6.96
N LEU A 138 5.38 -2.92 -6.20
CA LEU A 138 6.73 -3.08 -6.75
C LEU A 138 6.89 -4.46 -7.41
N PHE A 139 6.52 -5.53 -6.70
CA PHE A 139 6.61 -6.89 -7.22
C PHE A 139 5.74 -7.07 -8.47
N HIS A 140 4.48 -6.64 -8.41
CA HIS A 140 3.57 -6.71 -9.55
C HIS A 140 4.03 -5.84 -10.74
N ARG A 141 4.71 -4.72 -10.47
CA ARG A 141 5.34 -3.89 -11.51
C ARG A 141 6.53 -4.58 -12.15
N ILE A 142 7.33 -5.33 -11.39
CA ILE A 142 8.47 -6.09 -11.93
C ILE A 142 7.97 -7.29 -12.76
N MET A 143 6.96 -8.00 -12.26
CA MET A 143 6.46 -9.24 -12.87
C MET A 143 5.55 -8.99 -14.08
N THR A 144 4.57 -8.07 -13.91
CA THR A 144 3.43 -7.93 -14.83
C THR A 144 3.34 -6.53 -15.40
N MET A 145 4.36 -5.68 -15.15
CA MET A 145 4.42 -4.30 -15.62
C MET A 145 3.19 -3.46 -15.26
N SER A 146 2.39 -3.86 -14.26
CA SER A 146 1.16 -3.21 -13.83
C SER A 146 1.15 -2.97 -12.31
N SER A 147 0.27 -2.10 -11.83
CA SER A 147 0.10 -1.86 -10.40
C SER A 147 -1.07 -2.71 -9.91
N TYR A 148 -0.88 -3.43 -8.79
CA TYR A 148 -1.90 -4.29 -8.20
C TYR A 148 -3.14 -3.50 -7.78
N GLN A 149 -2.94 -2.33 -7.17
CA GLN A 149 -4.01 -1.37 -6.88
C GLN A 149 -3.48 0.06 -7.04
N LYS A 150 -4.14 0.85 -7.90
CA LYS A 150 -3.89 2.29 -8.06
C LYS A 150 -4.59 3.04 -6.90
N VAL A 151 -3.85 3.35 -5.83
CA VAL A 151 -4.41 4.10 -4.67
C VAL A 151 -4.41 5.61 -4.91
N HIS A 152 -3.43 6.13 -5.67
CA HIS A 152 -3.48 7.51 -6.15
C HIS A 152 -4.09 7.51 -7.54
N HIS A 153 -5.31 8.03 -7.66
CA HIS A 153 -5.86 8.40 -8.97
C HIS A 153 -5.22 9.69 -9.49
N ASN A 154 -4.72 10.55 -8.59
CA ASN A 154 -4.17 11.85 -8.94
C ASN A 154 -2.65 11.82 -8.92
N TYR A 155 -2.02 12.01 -10.08
CA TYR A 155 -0.56 12.20 -10.18
C TYR A 155 -0.10 13.44 -9.38
N ALA A 156 -0.93 14.47 -9.26
CA ALA A 156 -0.64 15.69 -8.52
C ALA A 156 -0.29 15.45 -7.05
N THR A 157 -0.99 14.55 -6.35
CA THR A 157 -0.72 14.26 -4.92
C THR A 157 0.58 13.48 -4.74
N PHE A 158 0.96 12.66 -5.72
CA PHE A 158 2.24 11.98 -5.73
C PHE A 158 3.41 12.97 -5.89
N PHE A 159 3.30 13.90 -6.85
CA PHE A 159 4.35 14.90 -7.10
C PHE A 159 4.42 15.98 -6.01
N ALA A 160 3.29 16.36 -5.39
CA ALA A 160 3.26 17.34 -4.31
C ALA A 160 4.17 16.97 -3.13
N ARG A 161 4.36 15.66 -2.87
CA ARG A 161 5.23 15.18 -1.78
C ARG A 161 6.72 15.40 -2.06
N PHE A 162 7.13 15.47 -3.33
CA PHE A 162 8.51 15.75 -3.73
C PHE A 162 8.80 17.25 -3.83
N GLY A 163 7.76 18.09 -3.95
CA GLY A 163 7.90 19.53 -4.07
C GLY A 163 8.57 20.21 -2.87
N ALA A 164 8.13 19.90 -1.64
CA ALA A 164 8.66 20.57 -0.44
C ALA A 164 10.16 20.30 -0.19
N PRO A 165 10.67 19.05 -0.22
CA PRO A 165 12.10 18.79 -0.11
C PRO A 165 12.91 19.42 -1.25
N TYR A 166 12.38 19.41 -2.47
CA TYR A 166 13.05 20.02 -3.63
C TYR A 166 13.19 21.54 -3.45
N LEU A 167 12.12 22.22 -3.06
CA LEU A 167 12.14 23.67 -2.78
C LEU A 167 13.10 24.01 -1.64
N PHE A 168 13.20 23.16 -0.62
CA PHE A 168 14.16 23.34 0.47
C PHE A 168 15.62 23.25 -0.01
N VAL A 169 15.97 22.20 -0.77
CA VAL A 169 17.33 22.04 -1.33
C VAL A 169 17.65 23.16 -2.31
N PHE A 170 16.69 23.53 -3.15
CA PHE A 170 16.82 24.65 -4.08
C PHE A 170 17.07 25.96 -3.33
N GLY A 171 16.24 26.28 -2.33
CA GLY A 171 16.39 27.50 -1.53
C GLY A 171 17.73 27.55 -0.78
N ALA A 172 18.17 26.44 -0.17
CA ALA A 172 19.47 26.36 0.48
C ALA A 172 20.62 26.60 -0.52
N ALA A 173 20.56 26.00 -1.71
CA ALA A 173 21.54 26.22 -2.76
C ALA A 173 21.56 27.68 -3.26
N THR A 174 20.39 28.31 -3.40
CA THR A 174 20.28 29.73 -3.77
C THR A 174 20.93 30.62 -2.72
N VAL A 175 20.64 30.42 -1.43
CA VAL A 175 21.25 31.21 -0.34
C VAL A 175 22.77 31.10 -0.35
N VAL A 176 23.31 29.89 -0.49
CA VAL A 176 24.77 29.67 -0.59
C VAL A 176 25.35 30.38 -1.80
N LEU A 177 24.69 30.30 -2.96
CA LEU A 177 25.14 30.94 -4.18
C LEU A 177 25.13 32.47 -4.05
N THR A 178 24.08 33.05 -3.46
CA THR A 178 23.98 34.49 -3.22
C THR A 178 25.04 34.99 -2.24
N ALA A 179 25.30 34.25 -1.16
CA ALA A 179 26.37 34.58 -0.21
C ALA A 179 27.75 34.55 -0.89
N LEU A 180 27.97 33.57 -1.76
CA LEU A 180 29.21 33.39 -2.48
C LEU A 180 29.43 34.48 -3.54
N GLN A 181 28.37 34.89 -4.24
CA GLN A 181 28.36 36.04 -5.16
C GLN A 181 28.68 37.34 -4.42
N THR A 182 28.01 37.58 -3.30
CA THR A 182 28.23 38.78 -2.47
C THR A 182 29.66 38.85 -1.94
N GLY A 183 30.24 37.70 -1.54
CA GLY A 183 31.63 37.63 -1.09
C GLY A 183 32.65 37.93 -2.19
N LEU A 184 32.38 37.49 -3.44
CA LEU A 184 33.21 37.81 -4.60
C LEU A 184 33.16 39.31 -4.94
N ASP A 185 31.96 39.90 -4.92
CA ASP A 185 31.78 41.32 -5.20
C ASP A 185 32.48 42.21 -4.15
N ALA A 186 32.53 41.76 -2.89
CA ALA A 186 33.24 42.46 -1.83
C ALA A 186 34.78 42.32 -1.91
N PHE A 187 35.30 41.18 -2.38
CA PHE A 187 36.73 40.87 -2.42
C PHE A 187 37.14 40.20 -3.75
N PRO A 188 37.31 40.98 -4.84
CA PRO A 188 37.54 40.43 -6.18
C PRO A 188 38.91 39.75 -6.34
N ASP A 189 39.93 40.13 -5.56
CA ASP A 189 41.30 39.60 -5.67
C ASP A 189 41.55 38.30 -4.88
N HIS A 190 40.59 37.83 -4.08
CA HIS A 190 40.76 36.59 -3.32
C HIS A 190 40.48 35.36 -4.19
N GLY A 191 41.56 34.76 -4.72
CA GLY A 191 41.50 33.58 -5.59
C GLY A 191 40.74 32.38 -5.03
N THR A 192 40.60 32.26 -3.71
CA THR A 192 39.80 31.21 -3.05
C THR A 192 38.31 31.28 -3.41
N TYR A 193 37.72 32.49 -3.46
CA TYR A 193 36.32 32.66 -3.85
C TYR A 193 36.11 32.29 -5.32
N ILE A 194 37.02 32.72 -6.20
CA ILE A 194 36.99 32.42 -7.63
C ILE A 194 37.04 30.89 -7.86
N GLN A 195 37.92 30.17 -7.15
CA GLN A 195 38.02 28.71 -7.28
C GLN A 195 36.78 27.97 -6.78
N ILE A 196 36.15 28.44 -5.71
CA ILE A 196 34.93 27.83 -5.15
C ILE A 196 33.75 28.09 -6.09
N ILE A 197 33.58 29.33 -6.57
CA ILE A 197 32.52 29.73 -7.50
C ILE A 197 32.61 28.96 -8.81
N ALA A 198 33.81 28.87 -9.40
CA ALA A 198 34.04 28.19 -10.66
C ALA A 198 33.62 26.71 -10.63
N LYS A 199 33.68 26.05 -9.46
CA LYS A 199 33.25 24.66 -9.28
C LYS A 199 31.78 24.53 -8.88
N PHE A 200 31.27 25.47 -8.07
CA PHE A 200 29.93 25.40 -7.50
C PHE A 200 28.84 25.85 -8.49
N VAL A 201 29.11 26.83 -9.35
CA VAL A 201 28.18 27.29 -10.39
C VAL A 201 27.77 26.17 -11.36
N PRO A 202 28.68 25.44 -12.03
CA PRO A 202 28.27 24.36 -12.93
C PRO A 202 27.56 23.22 -12.20
N PHE A 203 27.91 22.95 -10.94
CA PHE A 203 27.25 21.93 -10.11
C PHE A 203 25.79 22.30 -9.80
N THR A 204 25.54 23.54 -9.38
CA THR A 204 24.17 24.02 -9.13
C THR A 204 23.34 24.12 -10.41
N LEU A 205 23.96 24.50 -11.53
CA LEU A 205 23.32 24.50 -12.85
C LEU A 205 22.94 23.08 -13.29
N PHE A 206 23.80 22.10 -13.06
CA PHE A 206 23.53 20.70 -13.37
C PHE A 206 22.39 20.13 -12.52
N ILE A 207 22.38 20.40 -11.21
CA ILE A 207 21.30 19.95 -10.30
C ILE A 207 19.95 20.56 -10.71
N THR A 208 19.92 21.87 -10.98
CA THR A 208 18.69 22.57 -11.37
C THR A 208 18.20 22.08 -12.73
N ALA A 209 19.08 21.95 -13.73
CA ALA A 209 18.75 21.39 -15.04
C ALA A 209 18.24 19.95 -14.95
N THR A 210 18.88 19.11 -14.11
CA THR A 210 18.45 17.73 -13.88
C THR A 210 17.07 17.72 -13.21
N GLY A 211 16.84 18.55 -12.20
CA GLY A 211 15.54 18.64 -11.52
C GLY A 211 14.40 19.09 -12.45
N ILE A 212 14.65 20.14 -13.24
CA ILE A 212 13.69 20.68 -14.22
C ILE A 212 13.42 19.67 -15.34
N SER A 213 14.42 18.88 -15.76
CA SER A 213 14.27 17.90 -16.83
C SER A 213 13.66 16.58 -16.35
N LEU A 214 13.98 16.13 -15.13
CA LEU A 214 13.54 14.86 -14.57
C LEU A 214 12.01 14.83 -14.37
N LEU A 215 11.41 15.92 -13.89
CA LEU A 215 9.97 15.99 -13.64
C LEU A 215 9.11 15.81 -14.92
N PRO A 216 9.30 16.58 -16.00
CA PRO A 216 8.57 16.39 -17.25
C PRO A 216 8.92 15.06 -17.92
N LEU A 217 10.15 14.58 -17.81
CA LEU A 217 10.55 13.29 -18.39
C LEU A 217 9.87 12.13 -17.67
N LEU A 218 9.78 12.17 -16.33
CA LEU A 218 8.99 11.22 -15.54
C LEU A 218 7.51 11.32 -15.89
N PHE A 219 6.96 12.53 -16.02
CA PHE A 219 5.57 12.74 -16.40
C PHE A 219 5.28 12.13 -17.79
N LEU A 220 6.10 12.44 -18.80
CA LEU A 220 6.01 11.88 -20.14
C LEU A 220 6.15 10.35 -20.13
N PHE A 221 7.08 9.81 -19.34
CA PHE A 221 7.25 8.36 -19.19
C PHE A 221 5.98 7.70 -18.60
N PHE A 222 5.42 8.27 -17.53
CA PHE A 222 4.18 7.75 -16.94
C PHE A 222 3.01 7.83 -17.93
N TRP A 223 2.91 8.95 -18.66
CA TRP A 223 1.85 9.20 -19.64
C TRP A 223 1.96 8.27 -20.85
N ALA A 224 3.16 8.13 -21.43
CA ALA A 224 3.45 7.19 -22.51
C ALA A 224 3.15 5.75 -22.09
N ARG A 225 3.51 5.35 -20.86
CA ARG A 225 3.20 4.02 -20.34
C ARG A 225 1.69 3.78 -20.21
N GLU A 226 0.93 4.79 -19.78
CA GLU A 226 -0.53 4.70 -19.68
C GLU A 226 -1.18 4.59 -21.06
N LEU A 227 -0.69 5.36 -22.04
CA LEU A 227 -1.09 5.24 -23.45
C LEU A 227 -0.79 3.86 -24.04
N VAL A 228 0.40 3.31 -23.83
CA VAL A 228 0.76 1.96 -24.30
C VAL A 228 -0.19 0.93 -23.70
N ARG A 229 -0.49 0.99 -22.40
CA ARG A 229 -1.47 0.08 -21.79
C ARG A 229 -2.87 0.26 -22.36
N PHE A 230 -3.31 1.49 -22.62
CA PHE A 230 -4.61 1.75 -23.22
C PHE A 230 -4.69 1.15 -24.64
N ILE A 231 -3.68 1.42 -25.48
CA ILE A 231 -3.64 0.95 -26.88
C ILE A 231 -3.57 -0.57 -26.96
N PHE A 232 -2.73 -1.23 -26.15
CA PHE A 232 -2.51 -2.67 -26.25
C PHE A 232 -3.48 -3.53 -25.43
N CYS A 233 -3.98 -3.05 -24.28
CA CYS A 233 -4.89 -3.85 -23.44
C CYS A 233 -6.38 -3.55 -23.68
N TYR A 234 -6.77 -2.31 -24.00
CA TYR A 234 -8.19 -1.98 -24.18
C TYR A 234 -8.70 -2.13 -25.62
N ARG A 235 -7.82 -2.07 -26.63
CA ARG A 235 -8.23 -2.24 -28.05
C ARG A 235 -8.57 -3.68 -28.43
N HIS A 236 -8.26 -4.67 -27.59
CA HIS A 236 -8.61 -6.08 -27.86
C HIS A 236 -10.02 -6.46 -27.39
N LEU A 237 -10.79 -5.51 -26.85
CA LEU A 237 -12.16 -5.68 -26.36
C LEU A 237 -13.22 -4.94 -27.22
N SER A 238 -12.84 -4.43 -28.40
CA SER A 238 -13.77 -3.90 -29.40
C SER A 238 -13.89 -4.83 -30.60
#